data_AF-A0A4V6HYP8-F1
#
_entry.id   AF-A0A4V6HYP8-F1
#
_cell.length_a   1.000
_cell.length_b   1.000
_cell.length_c   1.000
_cell.angle_alpha   90.00
_cell.angle_beta   90.00
_cell.angle_gamma   90.00
#
_symmetry.space_group_name_H-M   'P 1'
#
loop_
_entity.id
_entity.type
_entity.pdbx_description
1 polymer ?
#
loop_
_entity_poly.entity_id
_entity_poly.type
_entity_poly.pdbx_seq_one_letter_code
_entity_poly.pdbx_strand_id
1 'polypeptide(L)' 'MVENRINLKRYNNLGIISKDFIPQSMAEELNKLTKEQILHYKENANKTAKILNAEREGEKILKFLESI' A
#
# COMPACT_ATOMS: atom_id res chain seq x y z
N MET A 1 -15.04 1.69 -4.29
CA MET A 1 -13.64 1.47 -4.74
C MET A 1 -12.60 2.40 -4.10
N VAL A 2 -12.98 3.50 -3.43
CA VAL A 2 -12.03 4.46 -2.81
C VAL A 2 -11.52 4.00 -1.44
N GLU A 3 -12.35 3.32 -0.64
CA GLU A 3 -11.99 2.86 0.72
C GLU A 3 -10.84 1.85 0.74
N ASN A 4 -10.72 0.98 -0.27
CA ASN A 4 -9.69 -0.06 -0.28
C ASN A 4 -8.26 0.48 -0.50
N ARG A 5 -8.11 1.65 -1.15
CA ARG A 5 -6.78 2.26 -1.39
C ARG A 5 -6.23 2.93 -0.13
N ILE A 6 -7.10 3.44 0.74
CA ILE A 6 -6.71 4.10 2.01
C ILE A 6 -6.19 3.07 3.02
N ASN A 7 -6.70 1.83 2.97
CA ASN A 7 -6.27 0.76 3.88
C ASN A 7 -4.86 0.22 3.59
N LEU A 8 -4.45 0.10 2.32
CA LEU A 8 -3.15 -0.49 1.97
C LEU A 8 -1.94 0.25 2.57
N LYS A 9 -1.98 1.59 2.60
CA LYS A 9 -0.90 2.39 3.22
C LYS A 9 -1.02 2.46 4.74
N ARG A 10 -2.23 2.53 5.29
CA ARG A 10 -2.44 2.55 6.75
C ARG A 10 -1.97 1.27 7.44
N TYR A 11 -2.16 0.11 6.81
CA TYR A 11 -1.79 -1.17 7.43
C TYR A 11 -0.37 -1.64 7.13
N ASN A 12 0.20 -1.29 5.97
CA ASN A 12 1.50 -1.81 5.56
C ASN A 12 2.62 -0.76 5.53
N ASN A 13 2.36 0.48 5.92
CA ASN A 13 3.34 1.57 6.01
C ASN A 13 4.24 1.63 4.75
N LEU A 14 3.60 1.86 3.59
CA LEU A 14 4.22 1.78 2.26
C LEU A 14 4.62 3.16 1.70
N GLY A 15 4.41 4.22 2.47
CA GLY A 15 4.64 5.61 2.06
C GLY A 15 3.60 6.56 2.63
N ILE A 16 3.67 7.82 2.19
CA ILE A 16 2.83 8.92 2.70
C ILE A 16 1.55 9.12 1.88
N ILE A 17 0.47 9.56 2.51
CA ILE A 17 -0.76 10.02 1.84
C ILE A 17 -0.93 11.49 2.22
N SER A 18 -1.05 12.37 1.22
CA SER A 18 -1.39 13.78 1.50
C SER A 18 -2.74 13.86 2.17
N LYS A 19 -2.87 14.77 3.15
CA LYS A 19 -4.13 14.99 3.88
C LYS A 19 -5.20 15.65 3.03
N ASP A 20 -4.79 16.26 1.91
CA ASP A 20 -5.63 16.96 0.96
C ASP A 20 -5.15 16.68 -0.48
N PHE A 21 -5.86 17.23 -1.46
CA PHE A 21 -5.51 17.14 -2.88
C PHE A 21 -4.73 18.36 -3.38
N ILE A 22 -3.98 19.03 -2.50
CA ILE A 22 -3.22 20.24 -2.83
C ILE A 22 -1.76 19.85 -3.16
N PRO A 23 -1.22 20.24 -4.33
CA PRO A 23 0.15 19.89 -4.73
C PRO A 23 1.22 20.37 -3.74
N GLN A 24 1.04 21.56 -3.17
CA GLN A 24 1.96 22.17 -2.21
C GLN A 24 2.05 21.32 -0.93
N SER A 25 0.91 20.92 -0.36
CA SER A 25 0.85 20.03 0.81
C SER A 25 1.57 18.70 0.55
N MET A 26 1.40 18.11 -0.65
CA MET A 26 2.13 16.89 -1.00
C MET A 26 3.64 17.12 -1.09
N ALA A 27 4.08 18.23 -1.69
CA ALA A 27 5.50 18.56 -1.81
C ALA A 27 6.15 18.74 -0.43
N GLU A 28 5.47 19.40 0.51
CA GLU A 28 5.94 19.55 1.89
C GLU A 28 6.12 18.21 2.59
N GLU A 29 5.16 17.28 2.45
CA GLU A 29 5.27 15.96 3.07
C GLU A 29 6.36 15.10 2.42
N LEU A 30 6.56 15.20 1.10
CA LEU A 30 7.66 14.52 0.40
C LEU A 30 9.03 15.02 0.88
N ASN A 31 9.18 16.33 1.09
CA ASN A 31 10.44 16.94 1.53
C ASN A 31 10.82 16.59 2.98
N LYS A 32 9.86 16.15 3.80
CA LYS A 32 10.12 15.69 5.18
C LYS A 32 10.68 14.27 5.26
N LEU A 33 10.69 13.53 4.15
CA LEU A 33 11.10 12.12 4.16
C LEU A 33 12.60 11.95 4.43
N THR A 34 12.91 11.10 5.40
CA THR A 34 14.29 10.66 5.64
C THR A 34 14.65 9.43 4.83
N LYS A 35 15.95 9.17 4.68
CA LYS A 35 16.46 7.98 4.00
C LYS A 35 15.97 6.69 4.66
N GLU A 36 15.92 6.67 5.98
CA GLU A 36 15.49 5.52 6.79
C GLU A 36 14.02 5.22 6.56
N GLN A 37 13.17 6.25 6.47
CA GLN A 37 11.76 6.10 6.14
C GLN A 37 11.57 5.53 4.73
N ILE A 38 12.32 6.04 3.75
CA ILE A 38 12.26 5.53 2.37
C ILE A 38 12.69 4.06 2.31
N LEU A 39 13.77 3.69 3.01
CA LEU A 39 14.24 2.30 3.08
C LEU A 39 13.18 1.40 3.73
N HIS A 40 12.60 1.84 4.83
CA HIS A 40 11.52 1.13 5.51
C HIS A 40 10.31 0.90 4.58
N TYR A 41 9.89 1.91 3.82
CA TYR A 41 8.80 1.78 2.85
C TYR A 41 9.13 0.77 1.75
N LYS A 42 10.37 0.77 1.24
CA LYS A 42 10.83 -0.20 0.23
C LYS A 42 10.76 -1.64 0.75
N GLU A 43 11.24 -1.87 1.97
CA GLU A 43 11.19 -3.19 2.60
C GLU A 43 9.76 -3.68 2.79
N ASN A 44 8.88 -2.80 3.27
CA ASN A 44 7.47 -3.14 3.47
C ASN A 44 6.76 -3.38 2.14
N ALA A 45 7.09 -2.64 1.08
CA ALA A 45 6.55 -2.88 -0.26
C ALA A 45 6.89 -4.28 -0.75
N ASN A 46 8.15 -4.70 -0.60
CA ASN A 46 8.58 -6.05 -0.95
C ASN A 46 7.87 -7.14 -0.14
N LYS A 47 7.71 -6.94 1.17
CA LYS A 47 6.98 -7.88 2.05
C LYS A 47 5.51 -7.96 1.64
N THR A 48 4.87 -6.81 1.38
CA THR A 48 3.46 -6.72 1.02
C THR A 48 3.17 -7.36 -0.33
N ALA A 49 4.04 -7.16 -1.32
CA ALA A 49 3.89 -7.78 -2.65
C ALA A 49 3.87 -9.31 -2.57
N LYS A 50 4.61 -9.92 -1.64
CA LYS A 50 4.57 -11.38 -1.41
C LYS A 50 3.24 -11.86 -0.81
N ILE A 51 2.47 -10.97 -0.19
CA ILE A 51 1.20 -11.30 0.46
C ILE A 51 0.02 -11.01 -0.46
N LEU A 52 0.04 -9.86 -1.12
CA LEU A 52 -1.05 -9.31 -1.94
C LEU A 52 -0.72 -9.40 -3.44
N ASN A 53 -0.30 -10.58 -3.88
CA ASN A 53 -0.04 -10.86 -5.30
C ASN A 53 -1.22 -11.58 -5.96
N ALA A 54 -1.22 -11.55 -7.30
CA ALA A 54 -2.26 -12.15 -8.11
C ALA A 54 -2.41 -13.66 -7.89
N GLU A 55 -1.33 -14.39 -7.61
CA GLU A 55 -1.39 -15.84 -7.35
C GLU A 55 -2.21 -16.12 -6.09
N ARG A 56 -1.85 -15.48 -4.96
CA ARG A 56 -2.56 -15.64 -3.68
C ARG A 56 -4.00 -15.14 -3.73
N GLU A 57 -4.26 -14.02 -4.39
CA GLU A 57 -5.63 -13.53 -4.56
C GLU A 57 -6.44 -14.44 -5.50
N GLY A 58 -5.81 -15.00 -6.53
CA GLY A 58 -6.40 -15.98 -7.44
C GLY A 58 -6.79 -17.28 -6.73
N GLU A 59 -5.93 -17.81 -5.86
CA GLU A 59 -6.23 -18.97 -5.01
C GLU A 59 -7.47 -18.75 -4.15
N LYS A 60 -7.66 -17.54 -3.59
CA LYS A 60 -8.86 -17.22 -2.81
C LYS A 60 -10.11 -17.28 -3.68
N ILE A 61 -10.05 -16.69 -4.87
CA ILE A 61 -11.18 -16.71 -5.82
C ILE A 61 -11.50 -18.14 -6.23
N LEU A 62 -10.49 -18.96 -6.52
CA LEU A 62 -10.68 -20.37 -6.89
C LEU A 62 -11.38 -21.15 -5.78
N LYS A 63 -10.94 -20.99 -4.52
CA LYS A 63 -11.59 -21.62 -3.36
C LYS A 63 -13.07 -21.24 -3.23
N PHE A 64 -13.42 -19.99 -3.53
CA PHE A 64 -14.82 -19.57 -3.54
C PHE A 64 -15.61 -20.28 -4.64
N LEU A 65 -15.04 -20.45 -5.83
CA LEU A 65 -15.70 -21.15 -6.94
C LEU A 65 -15.89 -22.65 -6.66
N GLU A 66 -14.92 -23.29 -6.01
CA GLU A 66 -14.99 -24.71 -5.63
C GLU A 66 -16.00 -24.97 -4.49
N SER A 67 -16.39 -23.94 -3.74
CA SER A 67 -17.37 -24.02 -2.65
C SER A 67 -18.83 -23.81 -3.08
N ILE A 68 -19.08 -23.63 -4.39
CA ILE A 68 -20.41 -23.49 -5.00
C ILE A 68 -20.80 -24.82 -5.64
#